data_AF-A0A6N7VRD2-F1
#
_entry.id   AF-A0A6N7VRD2-F1
#
_cell.length_a   1.000
_cell.length_b   1.000
_cell.length_c   1.000
_cell.angle_alpha   90.00
_cell.angle_beta   90.00
_cell.angle_gamma   90.00
#
_symmetry.space_group_name_H-M   'P 1'
#
loop_
_entity.id
_entity.type
_entity.pdbx_description
1 polymer ?
#
loop_
_entity_poly.entity_id
_entity_poly.type
_entity_poly.pdbx_seq_one_letter_code
_entity_poly.pdbx_strand_id
1 'polypeptide(L)'
;MSASKKAAEVVEQYMVRVHVIVADLQNPSSARKIHEEIDSWGFTVDTLINNAGFSSFGDFADSGMGWEMGQIDVNVWALVALTKGFLPELLIAFNMCSCSVFDASGYLLWQLNDSSL
;
A
#
# COMPACT_ATOMS: atom_id res chain seq x y z
N MET A 1 -14.32 6.98 -6.85
CA MET A 1 -15.27 6.35 -5.90
C MET A 1 -14.66 6.52 -4.51
N SER A 2 -15.31 7.19 -3.55
CA SER A 2 -14.70 7.43 -2.24
C SER A 2 -14.56 6.13 -1.44
N ALA A 3 -13.52 6.01 -0.61
CA ALA A 3 -13.26 4.82 0.22
C ALA A 3 -14.49 4.43 1.06
N SER A 4 -15.22 5.42 1.59
CA SER A 4 -16.44 5.21 2.37
C SER A 4 -17.58 4.55 1.60
N LYS A 5 -17.69 4.79 0.28
CA LYS A 5 -18.72 4.14 -0.54
C LYS A 5 -18.42 2.64 -0.72
N LYS A 6 -17.17 2.30 -1.01
CA LYS A 6 -16.74 0.91 -1.17
C LYS A 6 -16.87 0.13 0.14
N ALA A 7 -16.56 0.77 1.27
CA ALA A 7 -16.76 0.20 2.59
C ALA A 7 -18.23 -0.13 2.86
N ALA A 8 -19.16 0.77 2.53
CA ALA A 8 -20.60 0.53 2.68
C ALA A 8 -21.09 -0.66 1.83
N GLU A 9 -20.63 -0.78 0.58
CA GLU A 9 -20.94 -1.92 -0.30
C GLU A 9 -20.48 -3.25 0.32
N VAL A 10 -19.28 -3.29 0.91
CA VAL A 10 -18.73 -4.50 1.58
C VAL A 10 -19.54 -4.86 2.83
N VAL A 11 -19.92 -3.88 3.64
CA VAL A 11 -20.77 -4.10 4.83
C VAL A 11 -22.11 -4.69 4.41
N GLU A 12 -22.75 -4.14 3.38
CA GLU A 12 -24.05 -4.61 2.88
C GLU A 12 -23.96 -6.03 2.28
N GLN A 13 -22.92 -6.30 1.48
CA GLN A 13 -22.80 -7.58 0.77
C GLN A 13 -22.36 -8.74 1.67
N TYR A 14 -21.47 -8.50 2.63
CA TYR A 14 -20.82 -9.55 3.40
C TYR A 14 -21.15 -9.53 4.89
N MET A 15 -21.92 -8.54 5.37
CA MET A 15 -22.35 -8.41 6.77
C MET A 15 -21.16 -8.38 7.76
N VAL A 16 -20.06 -7.76 7.35
CA VAL A 16 -18.84 -7.59 8.17
C VAL A 16 -18.72 -6.18 8.73
N ARG A 17 -17.89 -6.00 9.77
CA ARG A 17 -17.51 -4.67 10.26
C ARG A 17 -16.37 -4.11 9.42
N VAL A 18 -16.49 -2.86 8.99
CA VAL A 18 -15.46 -2.16 8.21
C VAL A 18 -15.13 -0.84 8.89
N HIS A 19 -13.84 -0.61 9.14
CA HIS A 19 -13.29 0.65 9.64
C HIS A 19 -12.43 1.28 8.55
N VAL A 20 -12.54 2.61 8.36
CA VAL A 20 -11.79 3.34 7.33
C VAL A 20 -10.87 4.34 8.01
N ILE A 21 -9.57 4.21 7.75
CA ILE A 21 -8.54 5.19 8.12
C ILE A 21 -8.11 5.90 6.85
N VAL A 22 -8.27 7.22 6.80
CA VAL A 22 -7.78 8.05 5.68
C VAL A 22 -6.35 8.46 5.99
N ALA A 23 -5.40 7.96 5.20
CA ALA A 23 -3.98 8.27 5.36
C ALA A 23 -3.31 8.40 3.99
N ASP A 24 -2.40 9.36 3.87
CA ASP A 24 -1.52 9.51 2.72
C ASP A 24 -0.22 8.76 2.99
N LEU A 25 0.02 7.68 2.25
CA LEU A 25 1.20 6.82 2.46
C LEU A 25 2.50 7.44 1.94
N GLN A 26 2.46 8.56 1.22
CA GLN A 26 3.66 9.33 0.91
C GLN A 26 4.23 10.03 2.15
N ASN A 27 3.41 10.22 3.21
CA ASN A 27 3.88 10.81 4.45
C ASN A 27 4.54 9.75 5.36
N PRO A 28 5.82 9.90 5.74
CA PRO A 28 6.53 8.93 6.58
C PRO A 28 5.90 8.69 7.96
N SER A 29 5.05 9.61 8.45
CA SER A 29 4.34 9.46 9.72
C SER A 29 3.06 8.61 9.62
N SER A 30 2.57 8.31 8.43
CA SER A 30 1.28 7.66 8.22
C SER A 30 1.24 6.24 8.77
N ALA A 31 2.30 5.45 8.60
CA ALA A 31 2.35 4.10 9.14
C ALA A 31 2.18 4.07 10.67
N ARG A 32 2.85 5.00 11.38
CA ARG A 32 2.70 5.15 12.83
C ARG A 32 1.28 5.56 13.23
N LYS A 33 0.70 6.54 12.54
CA LYS A 33 -0.67 7.00 12.81
C LYS A 33 -1.71 5.90 12.61
N ILE A 34 -1.55 5.09 11.54
CA ILE A 34 -2.43 3.94 11.28
C ILE A 34 -2.33 2.93 12.43
N HIS A 35 -1.12 2.63 12.88
CA HIS A 35 -0.91 1.73 14.02
C HIS A 35 -1.52 2.27 15.31
N GLU A 36 -1.28 3.53 15.65
CA GLU A 36 -1.85 4.19 16.84
C GLU A 36 -3.38 4.20 16.81
N GLU A 37 -3.98 4.46 15.66
CA GLU A 37 -5.45 4.46 15.49
C GLU A 37 -6.03 3.04 15.70
N ILE A 38 -5.42 2.01 15.11
CA ILE A 38 -5.87 0.61 15.28
C ILE A 38 -5.71 0.15 16.72
N ASP A 39 -4.59 0.48 17.36
CA ASP A 39 -4.33 0.17 18.78
C ASP A 39 -5.35 0.86 19.69
N SER A 40 -5.76 2.09 19.37
CA SER A 40 -6.80 2.81 20.12
C SER A 40 -8.17 2.12 20.10
N TRP A 41 -8.42 1.28 19.09
CA TRP A 41 -9.64 0.47 18.99
C TRP A 41 -9.53 -0.87 19.74
N GLY A 42 -8.33 -1.21 20.24
CA GLY A 42 -8.05 -2.48 20.90
C GLY A 42 -8.10 -3.67 19.96
N PHE A 43 -7.77 -3.48 18.68
CA PHE A 43 -7.76 -4.55 17.68
C PHE A 43 -6.35 -5.13 17.51
N THR A 44 -6.28 -6.44 17.30
CA THR A 44 -5.06 -7.13 16.86
C THR A 44 -5.15 -7.39 15.36
N VAL A 45 -4.10 -7.07 14.62
CA VAL A 45 -4.02 -7.31 13.18
C VAL A 45 -3.52 -8.72 12.91
N ASP A 46 -4.43 -9.59 12.46
CA ASP A 46 -4.09 -10.97 12.08
C ASP A 46 -3.57 -11.10 10.63
N THR A 47 -3.86 -10.11 9.79
CA THR A 47 -3.48 -10.10 8.38
C THR A 47 -3.27 -8.68 7.90
N LEU A 48 -2.10 -8.43 7.30
CA LEU A 48 -1.75 -7.16 6.67
C LEU A 48 -1.65 -7.36 5.16
N ILE A 49 -2.33 -6.49 4.39
CA ILE A 49 -2.27 -6.44 2.93
C ILE A 49 -1.76 -5.06 2.51
N ASN A 50 -0.52 -4.99 2.02
CA ASN A 50 0.06 -3.76 1.49
C ASN A 50 -0.30 -3.61 0.00
N ASN A 51 -1.46 -3.03 -0.32
CA ASN A 51 -1.95 -2.92 -1.70
C ASN A 51 -1.86 -1.49 -2.30
N ALA A 52 -1.25 -0.54 -1.59
CA ALA A 52 -1.06 0.81 -2.13
C ALA A 52 0.19 0.85 -3.01
N GLY A 53 0.07 1.46 -4.18
CA GLY A 53 1.22 1.73 -5.03
C GLY A 53 0.85 2.45 -6.31
N PHE A 54 1.84 3.11 -6.90
CA PHE A 54 1.76 3.72 -8.22
C PHE A 54 3.13 3.72 -8.89
N SER A 55 3.14 3.97 -10.19
CA SER A 55 4.33 3.96 -11.04
C SER A 55 4.34 5.13 -12.03
N SER A 56 5.52 5.40 -12.60
CA SER A 56 5.69 6.27 -13.77
C SER A 56 5.40 5.53 -15.07
N PHE A 57 4.86 6.24 -16.06
CA PHE A 57 4.92 5.86 -17.46
C PHE A 57 5.92 6.77 -18.19
N GLY A 58 6.84 6.19 -18.98
CA GLY A 58 7.86 6.92 -19.75
C GLY A 58 9.29 6.71 -19.24
N ASP A 59 10.25 7.43 -19.83
CA ASP A 59 11.66 7.29 -19.49
C ASP A 59 11.99 7.95 -18.15
N PHE A 60 12.81 7.28 -17.33
CA PHE A 60 13.27 7.79 -16.03
C PHE A 60 14.01 9.13 -16.14
N ALA A 61 14.69 9.37 -17.27
CA ALA A 61 15.39 10.63 -17.51
C ALA A 61 14.44 11.84 -17.58
N ASP A 62 13.18 11.60 -17.95
CA ASP A 62 12.16 12.63 -18.12
C ASP A 62 11.24 12.77 -16.89
N SER A 63 11.38 11.87 -15.90
CA SER A 63 10.53 11.88 -14.72
C SER A 63 11.02 12.86 -13.66
N GLY A 64 10.06 13.47 -12.95
CA GLY A 64 10.36 14.42 -11.89
C GLY A 64 10.81 13.71 -10.62
N MET A 65 11.90 14.18 -10.00
CA MET A 65 12.41 13.63 -8.73
C MET A 65 11.33 13.46 -7.65
N GLY A 66 10.42 14.42 -7.50
CA GLY A 66 9.34 14.32 -6.50
C GLY A 66 8.36 13.17 -6.77
N TRP A 67 8.12 12.83 -8.03
CA TRP A 67 7.26 11.72 -8.41
C TRP A 67 7.94 10.37 -8.14
N GLU A 68 9.21 10.25 -8.50
CA GLU A 68 10.02 9.06 -8.21
C GLU A 68 10.16 8.82 -6.70
N MET A 69 10.44 9.87 -5.93
CA MET A 69 10.46 9.79 -4.47
C MET A 69 9.10 9.38 -3.90
N GLY A 70 8.00 9.89 -4.46
CA GLY A 70 6.66 9.49 -4.06
C GLY A 70 6.38 8.00 -4.25
N GLN A 71 6.88 7.40 -5.34
CA GLN A 71 6.78 5.95 -5.54
C GLN A 71 7.60 5.18 -4.50
N ILE A 72 8.80 5.64 -4.16
CA ILE A 72 9.63 5.03 -3.11
C ILE A 72 8.91 5.12 -1.75
N ASP A 73 8.34 6.28 -1.44
CA ASP A 73 7.64 6.50 -0.17
C ASP A 73 6.46 5.53 0.00
N VAL A 74 5.68 5.27 -1.05
CA VAL A 74 4.53 4.36 -0.98
C VAL A 74 4.94 2.90 -1.14
N ASN A 75 5.68 2.56 -2.19
CA ASN A 75 5.95 1.17 -2.58
C ASN A 75 7.01 0.50 -1.70
N VAL A 76 7.89 1.30 -1.08
CA VAL A 76 9.00 0.79 -0.26
C VAL A 76 8.85 1.21 1.19
N TRP A 77 8.86 2.52 1.46
CA TRP A 77 8.92 3.01 2.83
C TRP A 77 7.66 2.65 3.63
N ALA A 78 6.47 2.98 3.13
CA ALA A 78 5.22 2.67 3.81
C ALA A 78 5.02 1.17 4.02
N LEU A 79 5.34 0.34 3.01
CA LEU A 79 5.29 -1.12 3.10
C LEU A 79 6.17 -1.63 4.24
N VAL A 80 7.45 -1.21 4.28
CA VAL A 80 8.39 -1.63 5.32
C VAL A 80 7.94 -1.13 6.69
N ALA A 81 7.51 0.12 6.79
CA ALA A 81 7.09 0.74 8.05
C ALA A 81 5.83 0.08 8.64
N LEU A 82 4.81 -0.18 7.82
CA LEU A 82 3.59 -0.90 8.25
C LEU A 82 3.91 -2.33 8.65
N THR A 83 4.67 -3.06 7.83
CA THR A 83 5.05 -4.45 8.14
C THR A 83 5.85 -4.52 9.44
N LYS A 84 6.82 -3.61 9.62
CA LYS A 84 7.62 -3.58 10.85
C LYS A 84 6.79 -3.20 12.08
N GLY A 85 5.84 -2.28 11.93
CA GLY A 85 4.94 -1.85 12.99
C GLY A 85 4.04 -2.99 13.49
N PHE A 86 3.37 -3.68 12.57
CA PHE A 86 2.44 -4.78 12.92
C PHE A 86 3.12 -6.14 13.10
N LEU A 87 4.45 -6.26 12.88
CA LEU A 87 5.16 -7.52 12.98
C LEU A 87 4.92 -8.27 14.31
N PRO A 88 4.89 -7.62 15.49
CA PRO A 88 4.61 -8.33 16.74
C PRO A 88 3.25 -9.04 16.75
N GLU A 89 2.23 -8.43 16.15
CA GLU A 89 0.87 -8.98 16.03
C GLU A 89 0.81 -10.09 14.97
N LEU A 90 1.43 -9.86 13.83
CA LEU A 90 1.51 -10.82 12.70
C LEU A 90 2.32 -12.08 13.03
N LEU A 91 3.17 -12.07 14.05
CA LEU A 91 3.86 -13.29 14.52
C LEU A 91 2.95 -14.16 15.41
N ILE A 92 1.94 -13.57 16.02
CA ILE A 92 0.95 -14.29 16.84
C ILE A 92 -0.10 -14.94 15.93
N ALA A 93 -0.44 -14.25 14.84
CA ALA A 93 -1.44 -14.68 13.86
C ALA A 93 -0.76 -15.07 12.54
N PHE A 94 -0.73 -16.37 12.24
CA PHE A 94 0.05 -16.94 11.14
C PHE A 94 -0.56 -16.60 9.75
N ASN A 95 -0.47 -15.35 9.26
CA ASN A 95 -0.78 -14.97 7.87
C ASN A 95 -0.27 -13.56 7.49
N MET A 96 0.85 -13.49 6.75
CA MET A 96 1.33 -12.25 6.12
C MET A 96 1.29 -12.39 4.59
N CYS A 97 0.58 -11.49 3.90
CA CYS A 97 0.54 -11.43 2.44
C CYS A 97 1.09 -10.07 1.97
N SER A 98 2.36 -10.03 1.58
CA SER A 98 2.96 -8.84 0.97
C SER A 98 2.75 -8.89 -0.54
N CYS A 99 1.69 -8.27 -1.04
CA CYS A 99 1.48 -8.04 -2.47
C CYS A 99 1.72 -6.56 -2.78
N SER A 100 2.98 -6.13 -2.86
CA SER A 100 3.27 -4.89 -3.59
C SER A 100 2.73 -5.10 -5.01
N VAL A 101 1.77 -4.28 -5.43
CA VAL A 101 1.27 -4.31 -6.80
C VAL A 101 2.45 -4.00 -7.71
N PHE A 102 3.06 -5.05 -8.26
CA PHE A 102 3.94 -4.96 -9.41
C PHE A 102 3.04 -4.61 -10.58
N ASP A 103 2.89 -3.32 -10.87
CA ASP A 103 2.27 -2.91 -12.12
C ASP A 103 3.18 -3.40 -13.27
N ALA A 104 2.63 -4.26 -14.14
CA ALA A 104 3.35 -4.84 -15.27
C ALA A 104 3.77 -3.79 -16.32
N SER A 105 3.30 -2.54 -16.18
CA SER A 105 3.60 -1.41 -17.06
C SER A 105 5.10 -1.17 -17.26
N GLY A 106 5.91 -1.28 -16.20
CA GLY A 106 7.36 -1.08 -16.29
C GLY A 106 8.08 -2.17 -17.09
N TYR A 107 7.63 -3.43 -16.99
CA TYR A 107 8.26 -4.58 -17.66
C TYR A 107 7.86 -4.69 -19.14
N LEU A 108 6.60 -4.37 -19.47
CA LEU A 108 6.10 -4.45 -20.85
C LEU A 108 6.75 -3.41 -21.78
N LEU A 109 7.04 -2.20 -21.28
CA LEU A 109 7.64 -1.15 -22.10
C LEU A 109 9.13 -1.35 -22.33
N TRP A 110 9.89 -1.87 -21.35
CA TRP A 110 11.30 -2.18 -21.56
C TRP A 110 11.46 -3.24 -22.68
N GLN A 111 10.62 -4.27 -22.72
CA GLN A 111 10.63 -5.26 -23.81
C GLN A 111 10.20 -4.69 -25.17
N LEU A 112 9.33 -3.68 -25.19
CA LEU A 112 8.91 -3.04 -26.45
C LEU A 112 10.00 -2.07 -26.96
N ASN A 113 10.75 -1.42 -26.07
CA ASN A 113 11.78 -0.45 -26.43
C ASN A 113 13.17 -1.08 -26.64
N ASP A 114 13.40 -2.32 -26.17
CA ASP A 114 14.66 -3.08 -26.37
C ASP A 114 14.69 -3.83 -27.73
N SER A 115 13.78 -3.51 -28.65
CA SER A 115 13.77 -4.06 -30.01
C SER A 115 14.68 -3.32 -31.00
N SER A 116 15.59 -2.48 -30.51
CA SER A 116 16.57 -1.73 -31.31
C SER A 116 18.02 -1.82 -30.78
N LEU A 117 18.50 -3.05 -30.57
CA LEU A 117 19.92 -3.39 -30.52
C LEU A 117 20.28 -4.36 -31.65
#